data_AF-A0A838QQJ7-F1
#
_entry.id   AF-A0A838QQJ7-F1
#
_cell.length_a   1.000
_cell.length_b   1.000
_cell.length_c   1.000
_cell.angle_alpha   90.00
_cell.angle_beta   90.00
_cell.angle_gamma   90.00
#
_symmetry.space_group_name_H-M   'P 1'
#
loop_
_entity.id
_entity.type
_entity.pdbx_description
1 polymer ?
#
loop_
_entity_poly.entity_id
_entity_poly.type
_entity_poly.pdbx_seq_one_letter_code
_entity_poly.pdbx_strand_id
1 'polypeptide(L)'
;MKRKQKMARTVCAIAAGLGGAQSLEAAVQHQNVDVDIPMDVGDYQVDINGDFVREFDIQVFDTITKVADFSEGGSPTGAFVALDNDGLTANLPQGASIDPTLLYGVPTHDRLSGTTTDEFDGNFQVSDGPGYIGVQFLIEGQTHYGYVGYEGTGAEGSANGKVFSLGYDDVPNTLILAGAGATTGLGADKDDDGDVDGNDFLLIQQGLGGEYDADDFTQWQSEFGQVSGVEAAVNAVPEPSALVLLAAGAAGVAAYRRQRQDS
;
A
#
# COMPACT_ATOMS: atom_id res chain seq x y z
N MET A 1 22.77 -31.55 -30.70
CA MET A 1 21.59 -31.99 -29.94
C MET A 1 21.12 -30.79 -29.11
N LYS A 2 20.21 -29.96 -29.65
CA LYS A 2 19.74 -28.70 -29.02
C LYS A 2 18.56 -29.02 -28.11
N ARG A 3 18.71 -28.91 -26.78
CA ARG A 3 17.61 -29.04 -25.82
C ARG A 3 16.79 -27.75 -25.86
N LYS A 4 15.53 -27.83 -26.29
CA LYS A 4 14.54 -26.75 -26.13
C LYS A 4 14.09 -26.78 -24.66
N GLN A 5 14.53 -25.82 -23.85
CA GLN A 5 13.91 -25.55 -22.56
C GLN A 5 12.52 -24.96 -22.83
N LYS A 6 11.48 -25.63 -22.36
CA LYS A 6 10.13 -25.05 -22.28
C LYS A 6 10.09 -24.23 -20.98
N MET A 7 10.15 -22.90 -21.10
CA MET A 7 9.82 -22.02 -19.98
C MET A 7 8.34 -22.19 -19.65
N ALA A 8 8.06 -22.62 -18.42
CA ALA A 8 6.72 -22.57 -17.85
C ALA A 8 6.45 -21.11 -17.46
N ARG A 9 5.56 -20.44 -18.18
CA ARG A 9 5.04 -19.14 -17.79
C ARG A 9 3.99 -19.38 -16.71
N THR A 10 4.33 -19.12 -15.46
CA THR A 10 3.37 -19.08 -14.37
C THR A 10 2.70 -17.71 -14.40
N VAL A 11 1.43 -17.67 -14.80
CA VAL A 11 0.60 -16.46 -14.75
C VAL A 11 -0.21 -16.55 -13.47
N CYS A 12 0.20 -15.81 -12.43
CA CYS A 12 -0.67 -15.53 -11.29
C CYS A 12 -1.49 -14.29 -11.66
N ALA A 13 -2.72 -14.48 -12.14
CA ALA A 13 -3.69 -13.40 -12.22
C ALA A 13 -4.31 -13.25 -10.82
N ILE A 14 -4.00 -12.17 -10.13
CA ILE A 14 -4.64 -11.82 -8.87
C ILE A 14 -5.99 -11.19 -9.23
N ALA A 15 -7.09 -11.89 -8.94
CA ALA A 15 -8.43 -11.37 -9.16
C ALA A 15 -8.83 -10.50 -7.96
N ALA A 16 -8.75 -9.17 -8.11
CA ALA A 16 -9.33 -8.23 -7.15
C ALA A 16 -10.86 -8.36 -7.14
N GLY A 17 -11.45 -8.45 -5.95
CA GLY A 17 -12.87 -8.71 -5.76
C GLY A 17 -13.75 -7.50 -6.13
N LEU A 18 -14.66 -7.70 -7.08
CA LEU A 18 -15.70 -6.74 -7.47
C LEU A 18 -16.74 -6.56 -6.34
N GLY A 19 -16.71 -5.41 -5.66
CA GLY A 19 -17.67 -5.06 -4.62
C GLY A 19 -18.21 -3.63 -4.74
N GLY A 20 -19.44 -3.50 -5.27
CA GLY A 20 -20.44 -2.46 -4.96
C GLY A 20 -20.08 -0.98 -5.18
N ALA A 21 -20.75 -0.33 -6.13
CA ALA A 21 -20.67 1.12 -6.35
C ALA A 21 -21.12 1.94 -5.12
N GLN A 22 -20.17 2.36 -4.29
CA GLN A 22 -20.33 3.46 -3.34
C GLN A 22 -19.95 4.78 -4.01
N SER A 23 -20.52 5.88 -3.52
CA SER A 23 -20.25 7.22 -4.01
C SER A 23 -18.76 7.54 -3.86
N LEU A 24 -18.07 7.69 -5.00
CA LEU A 24 -16.62 7.90 -5.11
C LEU A 24 -16.22 9.26 -4.55
N GLU A 25 -16.06 9.35 -3.22
CA GLU A 25 -14.99 10.21 -2.72
C GLU A 25 -13.68 9.62 -3.25
N ALA A 26 -12.81 10.47 -3.80
CA ALA A 26 -11.50 10.11 -4.31
C ALA A 26 -10.80 9.24 -3.26
N ALA A 27 -10.75 7.93 -3.53
CA ALA A 27 -10.28 6.97 -2.56
C ALA A 27 -9.01 6.39 -3.15
N VAL A 28 -7.89 6.65 -2.47
CA VAL A 28 -6.65 5.94 -2.72
C VAL A 28 -6.98 4.45 -2.63
N GLN A 29 -6.80 3.76 -3.76
CA GLN A 29 -6.93 2.33 -3.85
C GLN A 29 -5.59 1.75 -3.40
N HIS A 30 -5.62 0.87 -2.42
CA HIS A 30 -4.42 0.23 -1.89
C HIS A 30 -4.65 -1.27 -1.72
N GLN A 31 -3.58 -2.02 -1.97
CA GLN A 31 -3.51 -3.45 -1.78
C GLN A 31 -2.19 -3.81 -1.10
N ASN A 32 -2.28 -4.49 0.05
CA ASN A 32 -1.16 -5.27 0.56
C ASN A 32 -1.04 -6.54 -0.27
N VAL A 33 0.16 -6.76 -0.81
CA VAL A 33 0.47 -7.94 -1.61
C VAL A 33 1.65 -8.65 -0.98
N ASP A 34 1.77 -9.96 -1.19
CA ASP A 34 2.94 -10.72 -0.75
C ASP A 34 3.41 -11.56 -1.92
N VAL A 35 4.22 -10.92 -2.77
CA VAL A 35 4.68 -11.53 -4.01
C VAL A 35 6.19 -11.60 -4.00
N ASP A 36 6.69 -12.81 -3.76
CA ASP A 36 8.08 -13.15 -4.00
C ASP A 36 8.40 -13.07 -5.50
N ILE A 37 9.47 -12.37 -5.82
CA ILE A 37 10.07 -12.31 -7.15
C ILE A 37 11.35 -13.15 -7.12
N PRO A 38 11.26 -14.47 -7.43
CA PRO A 38 12.43 -15.32 -7.45
C PRO A 38 13.37 -14.98 -8.61
N MET A 39 14.66 -15.29 -8.47
CA MET A 39 15.67 -15.06 -9.50
C MET A 39 15.39 -15.67 -10.89
N ASP A 40 14.47 -16.62 -10.98
CA ASP A 40 14.17 -17.40 -12.20
C ASP A 40 12.78 -17.11 -12.82
N VAL A 41 11.99 -16.17 -12.26
CA VAL A 41 10.79 -15.72 -12.99
C VAL A 41 11.23 -14.80 -14.13
N GLY A 42 10.75 -15.09 -15.34
CA GLY A 42 10.99 -14.22 -16.49
C GLY A 42 10.40 -12.83 -16.23
N ASP A 43 9.08 -12.74 -16.29
CA ASP A 43 8.35 -11.47 -16.16
C ASP A 43 7.21 -11.63 -15.15
N TYR A 44 7.18 -10.76 -14.14
CA TYR A 44 6.03 -10.56 -13.25
C TYR A 44 5.22 -9.36 -13.76
N GLN A 45 3.98 -9.61 -14.17
CA GLN A 45 3.13 -8.59 -14.77
C GLN A 45 2.33 -7.90 -13.67
N VAL A 46 2.43 -6.58 -13.57
CA VAL A 46 1.68 -5.81 -12.59
C VAL A 46 0.50 -5.13 -13.29
N ASP A 47 -0.69 -5.47 -12.81
CA ASP A 47 -1.98 -4.86 -13.14
C ASP A 47 -2.49 -4.25 -11.83
N ILE A 48 -2.31 -2.93 -11.68
CA ILE A 48 -2.53 -2.22 -10.42
C ILE A 48 -4.01 -1.89 -10.20
N ASN A 49 -4.77 -1.71 -11.28
CA ASN A 49 -6.17 -1.28 -11.24
C ASN A 49 -7.16 -2.43 -11.53
N GLY A 50 -6.66 -3.62 -11.87
CA GLY A 50 -7.45 -4.83 -12.12
C GLY A 50 -8.23 -4.81 -13.43
N ASP A 51 -7.86 -3.98 -14.40
CA ASP A 51 -8.58 -3.83 -15.67
C ASP A 51 -8.10 -4.80 -16.77
N PHE A 52 -7.16 -5.70 -16.46
CA PHE A 52 -6.49 -6.64 -17.35
C PHE A 52 -5.59 -5.98 -18.42
N VAL A 53 -5.34 -4.68 -18.31
CA VAL A 53 -4.22 -3.99 -18.94
C VAL A 53 -3.05 -4.03 -17.96
N ARG A 54 -1.84 -4.13 -18.49
CA ARG A 54 -0.63 -4.19 -17.68
C ARG A 54 -0.05 -2.79 -17.61
N GLU A 55 0.20 -2.28 -16.42
CA GLU A 55 0.86 -0.98 -16.25
C GLU A 55 2.38 -1.11 -16.40
N PHE A 56 2.97 -2.17 -15.85
CA PHE A 56 4.41 -2.44 -15.94
C PHE A 56 4.74 -3.91 -15.65
N ASP A 57 5.94 -4.33 -16.04
CA ASP A 57 6.48 -5.66 -15.76
C ASP A 57 7.71 -5.54 -14.81
N ILE A 58 7.88 -6.49 -13.91
CA ILE A 58 9.09 -6.67 -13.09
C ILE A 58 9.82 -7.90 -13.62
N GLN A 59 11.05 -7.74 -14.08
CA GLN A 59 11.82 -8.79 -14.74
C GLN A 59 13.10 -9.10 -13.96
N VAL A 60 13.52 -10.36 -13.95
CA VAL A 60 14.83 -10.72 -13.40
C VAL A 60 15.75 -11.20 -14.52
N PHE A 61 16.91 -10.54 -14.69
CA PHE A 61 17.89 -10.89 -15.70
C PHE A 61 19.25 -11.20 -15.08
N ASP A 62 19.73 -12.43 -15.28
CA ASP A 62 21.15 -12.78 -15.11
C ASP A 62 21.75 -12.24 -13.79
N THR A 63 21.05 -12.48 -12.67
CA THR A 63 21.37 -12.00 -11.30
C THR A 63 21.09 -10.53 -10.98
N ILE A 64 20.41 -9.79 -11.85
CA ILE A 64 19.95 -8.41 -11.65
C ILE A 64 18.43 -8.35 -11.73
N THR A 65 17.75 -7.84 -10.69
CA THR A 65 16.32 -7.50 -10.80
C THR A 65 16.20 -6.19 -11.58
N LYS A 66 15.29 -6.13 -12.52
CA LYS A 66 14.99 -4.92 -13.28
C LYS A 66 13.50 -4.68 -13.19
N VAL A 67 13.12 -3.45 -12.86
CA VAL A 67 11.76 -3.00 -13.16
C VAL A 67 11.84 -2.40 -14.54
N ALA A 68 11.66 -3.26 -15.53
CA ALA A 68 11.73 -2.86 -16.91
C ALA A 68 10.31 -2.64 -17.42
N ASP A 69 9.99 -1.40 -17.79
CA ASP A 69 8.92 -1.16 -18.73
C ASP A 69 9.33 -1.78 -20.08
N PHE A 70 8.68 -2.89 -20.47
CA PHE A 70 8.82 -3.47 -21.80
C PHE A 70 7.58 -3.25 -22.65
N SER A 71 7.74 -2.24 -23.50
CA SER A 71 6.99 -2.01 -24.72
C SER A 71 7.23 -3.11 -25.77
N GLU A 72 6.67 -4.31 -25.58
CA GLU A 72 6.39 -5.22 -26.70
C GLU A 72 4.88 -5.39 -26.87
N GLY A 73 4.21 -4.37 -27.41
CA GLY A 73 2.78 -4.46 -27.72
C GLY A 73 2.08 -3.16 -28.09
N GLY A 74 2.66 -2.00 -27.76
CA GLY A 74 2.13 -0.70 -28.17
C GLY A 74 1.12 -0.12 -27.19
N SER A 75 1.63 0.38 -26.06
CA SER A 75 1.45 1.76 -25.58
C SER A 75 1.90 1.76 -24.11
N PRO A 76 3.15 2.10 -23.79
CA PRO A 76 3.51 2.32 -22.39
C PRO A 76 2.69 3.51 -21.92
N THR A 77 1.73 3.25 -21.05
CA THR A 77 0.93 4.30 -20.42
C THR A 77 1.62 4.82 -19.17
N GLY A 78 2.67 4.14 -18.70
CA GLY A 78 3.36 4.48 -17.47
C GLY A 78 4.82 4.89 -17.57
N ALA A 79 5.29 5.51 -16.49
CA ALA A 79 6.64 5.98 -16.29
C ALA A 79 6.98 5.93 -14.80
N PHE A 80 8.25 5.70 -14.45
CA PHE A 80 8.69 5.66 -13.05
C PHE A 80 9.22 7.02 -12.61
N VAL A 81 9.05 7.33 -11.32
CA VAL A 81 9.65 8.52 -10.72
C VAL A 81 11.18 8.40 -10.73
N ALA A 82 11.85 9.30 -11.45
CA ALA A 82 13.30 9.44 -11.48
C ALA A 82 13.72 10.65 -10.62
N LEU A 83 14.26 10.41 -9.41
CA LEU A 83 14.68 11.51 -8.52
C LEU A 83 16.18 11.80 -8.50
N ASP A 84 17.03 10.94 -9.07
CA ASP A 84 18.46 11.22 -9.08
C ASP A 84 18.93 11.92 -10.36
N ASN A 85 20.15 12.44 -10.31
CA ASN A 85 20.75 13.18 -11.43
C ASN A 85 21.05 12.29 -12.65
N ASP A 86 20.99 10.97 -12.47
CA ASP A 86 21.34 9.98 -13.48
C ASP A 86 20.09 9.42 -14.18
N GLY A 87 18.90 9.82 -13.73
CA GLY A 87 17.62 9.46 -14.33
C GLY A 87 17.13 8.07 -13.93
N LEU A 88 17.61 7.53 -12.81
CA LEU A 88 17.22 6.22 -12.29
C LEU A 88 16.00 6.34 -11.39
N THR A 89 15.17 5.29 -11.39
CA THR A 89 14.04 5.13 -10.45
C THR A 89 14.50 5.35 -9.02
N ALA A 90 13.82 6.23 -8.28
CA ALA A 90 14.15 6.53 -6.89
C ALA A 90 13.55 5.52 -5.89
N ASN A 91 14.28 5.22 -4.83
CA ASN A 91 13.73 4.58 -3.64
C ASN A 91 13.07 5.62 -2.74
N LEU A 92 11.75 5.71 -2.81
CA LEU A 92 10.95 6.67 -2.06
C LEU A 92 10.70 6.14 -0.64
N PRO A 93 10.91 6.95 0.42
CA PRO A 93 10.45 6.60 1.74
C PRO A 93 8.91 6.63 1.81
N GLN A 94 8.34 5.95 2.80
CA GLN A 94 6.90 6.06 3.09
C GLN A 94 6.52 7.53 3.33
N GLY A 95 5.36 7.94 2.83
CA GLY A 95 4.87 9.31 2.92
C GLY A 95 5.46 10.27 1.88
N ALA A 96 6.40 9.84 1.04
CA ALA A 96 6.89 10.67 -0.07
C ALA A 96 5.77 10.98 -1.07
N SER A 97 5.63 12.24 -1.47
CA SER A 97 4.67 12.63 -2.50
C SER A 97 5.04 12.04 -3.86
N ILE A 98 4.05 11.55 -4.59
CA ILE A 98 4.12 11.12 -5.99
C ILE A 98 3.05 11.90 -6.75
N ASP A 99 3.49 12.85 -7.58
CA ASP A 99 2.62 13.86 -8.19
C ASP A 99 3.17 14.37 -9.53
N PRO A 100 2.42 15.21 -10.29
CA PRO A 100 2.83 15.69 -11.61
C PRO A 100 4.10 16.55 -11.65
N THR A 101 4.56 17.06 -10.51
CA THR A 101 5.74 17.93 -10.42
C THR A 101 7.05 17.15 -10.41
N LEU A 102 6.99 15.84 -10.16
CA LEU A 102 8.15 14.97 -10.23
C LEU A 102 8.60 14.74 -11.68
N LEU A 103 9.88 14.42 -11.82
CA LEU A 103 10.41 13.95 -13.09
C LEU A 103 10.09 12.45 -13.21
N TYR A 104 9.41 12.11 -14.29
CA TYR A 104 9.18 10.73 -14.67
C TYR A 104 10.15 10.40 -15.80
N GLY A 105 10.96 9.37 -15.58
CA GLY A 105 11.95 8.92 -16.55
C GLY A 105 11.28 8.48 -17.85
N VAL A 106 11.96 8.70 -18.98
CA VAL A 106 11.60 8.00 -20.23
C VAL A 106 11.88 6.50 -20.03
N PRO A 107 11.10 5.59 -20.64
CA PRO A 107 11.18 4.16 -20.38
C PRO A 107 12.48 3.59 -20.94
N THR A 108 13.55 3.71 -20.15
CA THR A 108 14.83 3.05 -20.37
C THR A 108 15.10 2.23 -19.13
N HIS A 109 14.69 0.95 -19.16
CA HIS A 109 14.99 -0.12 -18.19
C HIS A 109 15.52 0.37 -16.84
N ASP A 110 14.63 0.73 -15.92
CA ASP A 110 15.06 1.02 -14.55
C ASP A 110 15.52 -0.28 -13.87
N ARG A 111 16.70 -0.24 -13.26
CA ARG A 111 17.32 -1.42 -12.67
C ARG A 111 17.09 -1.39 -11.16
N LEU A 112 16.58 -2.49 -10.60
CA LEU A 112 16.56 -2.74 -9.16
C LEU A 112 17.74 -3.66 -8.83
N SER A 113 18.97 -3.13 -8.80
CA SER A 113 20.16 -3.98 -8.69
C SER A 113 20.46 -4.37 -7.23
N GLY A 114 20.57 -5.68 -6.97
CA GLY A 114 21.00 -6.25 -5.69
C GLY A 114 22.48 -6.66 -5.61
N THR A 115 23.34 -6.26 -6.56
CA THR A 115 24.74 -6.75 -6.65
C THR A 115 25.78 -5.66 -6.32
N THR A 116 26.85 -6.04 -5.62
CA THR A 116 27.93 -5.15 -5.14
C THR A 116 29.17 -5.07 -6.00
N THR A 117 29.03 -5.26 -7.30
CA THR A 117 30.15 -5.11 -8.23
C THR A 117 30.05 -3.77 -8.93
N ASP A 118 30.88 -2.80 -8.53
CA ASP A 118 31.42 -1.59 -9.20
C ASP A 118 30.65 -0.81 -10.31
N GLU A 119 29.46 -1.25 -10.74
CA GLU A 119 28.57 -0.70 -11.77
C GLU A 119 27.14 -0.66 -11.18
N PHE A 120 26.93 0.30 -10.28
CA PHE A 120 25.62 0.55 -9.66
C PHE A 120 24.78 1.41 -10.60
N ASP A 121 23.69 0.87 -11.15
CA ASP A 121 22.71 1.64 -11.92
C ASP A 121 21.30 1.52 -11.32
N GLY A 122 21.15 1.33 -10.00
CA GLY A 122 19.82 1.20 -9.37
C GLY A 122 19.76 1.63 -7.89
N ASN A 123 18.64 2.25 -7.48
CA ASN A 123 18.44 2.82 -6.13
C ASN A 123 17.79 1.87 -5.10
N PHE A 124 17.48 0.63 -5.47
CA PHE A 124 16.93 -0.37 -4.54
C PHE A 124 17.95 -1.46 -4.27
N GLN A 125 18.71 -1.30 -3.19
CA GLN A 125 19.61 -2.33 -2.69
C GLN A 125 18.96 -3.11 -1.55
N VAL A 126 19.35 -4.38 -1.41
CA VAL A 126 18.97 -5.21 -0.25
C VAL A 126 19.27 -4.49 1.08
N SER A 127 20.38 -3.76 1.13
CA SER A 127 20.80 -3.01 2.33
C SER A 127 19.93 -1.80 2.66
N ASP A 128 19.14 -1.31 1.69
CA ASP A 128 18.34 -0.10 1.88
C ASP A 128 17.02 -0.41 2.61
N GLY A 129 16.69 -1.69 2.77
CA GLY A 129 15.42 -2.14 3.35
C GLY A 129 14.24 -1.96 2.39
N PRO A 130 13.00 -2.11 2.90
CA PRO A 130 11.79 -1.90 2.11
C PRO A 130 11.63 -0.42 1.74
N GLY A 131 11.10 -0.17 0.54
CA GLY A 131 10.81 1.17 0.07
C GLY A 131 9.78 1.19 -1.04
N TYR A 132 9.60 2.34 -1.67
CA TYR A 132 8.52 2.56 -2.64
C TYR A 132 9.01 3.11 -3.97
N ILE A 133 8.51 2.54 -5.05
CA ILE A 133 8.72 3.02 -6.42
C ILE A 133 7.49 3.83 -6.80
N GLY A 134 7.66 5.10 -7.18
CA GLY A 134 6.56 5.90 -7.71
C GLY A 134 6.29 5.59 -9.17
N VAL A 135 5.02 5.42 -9.53
CA VAL A 135 4.57 5.13 -10.90
C VAL A 135 3.58 6.19 -11.38
N GLN A 136 3.72 6.59 -12.63
CA GLN A 136 2.71 7.27 -13.43
C GLN A 136 2.13 6.23 -14.39
N PHE A 137 0.83 6.27 -14.67
CA PHE A 137 0.19 5.41 -15.67
C PHE A 137 -1.08 6.06 -16.23
N LEU A 138 -1.74 5.45 -17.23
CA LEU A 138 -3.02 5.94 -17.75
C LEU A 138 -4.19 5.02 -17.40
N ILE A 139 -5.28 5.59 -16.90
CA ILE A 139 -6.58 4.92 -16.79
C ILE A 139 -7.54 5.70 -17.71
N GLU A 140 -8.17 5.00 -18.65
CA GLU A 140 -9.04 5.64 -19.67
C GLU A 140 -8.38 6.82 -20.43
N GLY A 141 -7.05 6.77 -20.58
CA GLY A 141 -6.27 7.81 -21.26
C GLY A 141 -5.99 9.06 -20.43
N GLN A 142 -6.38 9.08 -19.15
CA GLN A 142 -6.01 10.13 -18.20
C GLN A 142 -4.83 9.70 -17.35
N THR A 143 -3.98 10.63 -16.91
CA THR A 143 -2.80 10.34 -16.09
C THR A 143 -3.18 10.12 -14.63
N HIS A 144 -2.68 9.02 -14.06
CA HIS A 144 -2.79 8.67 -12.65
C HIS A 144 -1.40 8.46 -12.05
N TYR A 145 -1.35 8.46 -10.72
CA TYR A 145 -0.15 8.21 -9.93
C TYR A 145 -0.40 7.08 -8.95
N GLY A 146 0.63 6.31 -8.69
CA GLY A 146 0.61 5.20 -7.76
C GLY A 146 1.99 4.87 -7.24
N TYR A 147 2.08 3.78 -6.49
CA TYR A 147 3.33 3.27 -5.96
C TYR A 147 3.38 1.74 -5.94
N VAL A 148 4.61 1.23 -5.88
CA VAL A 148 4.93 -0.18 -5.64
C VAL A 148 5.86 -0.27 -4.45
N GLY A 149 5.41 -0.89 -3.37
CA GLY A 149 6.23 -1.27 -2.24
C GLY A 149 7.11 -2.46 -2.62
N TYR A 150 8.42 -2.29 -2.57
CA TYR A 150 9.40 -3.31 -2.93
C TYR A 150 10.48 -3.44 -1.85
N GLU A 151 10.84 -4.68 -1.54
CA GLU A 151 11.92 -5.05 -0.62
C GLU A 151 12.89 -5.98 -1.33
N GLY A 152 14.20 -5.70 -1.26
CA GLY A 152 15.22 -6.65 -1.68
C GLY A 152 15.41 -7.75 -0.63
N THR A 153 15.07 -9.00 -0.95
CA THR A 153 15.09 -10.13 0.00
C THR A 153 16.30 -11.07 -0.17
N GLY A 154 17.14 -10.80 -1.17
CA GLY A 154 18.31 -11.61 -1.49
C GLY A 154 19.52 -11.33 -0.59
N ALA A 155 20.51 -12.23 -0.59
CA ALA A 155 21.84 -11.86 -0.12
C ALA A 155 22.49 -10.84 -1.08
N GLU A 156 23.52 -10.14 -0.62
CA GLU A 156 24.38 -9.31 -1.47
C GLU A 156 24.81 -10.11 -2.72
N GLY A 157 24.44 -9.64 -3.92
CA GLY A 157 24.66 -10.40 -5.16
C GLY A 157 23.44 -11.20 -5.67
N SER A 158 22.26 -11.06 -5.07
CA SER A 158 21.04 -11.77 -5.44
C SER A 158 19.94 -10.80 -5.89
N ALA A 159 19.32 -11.11 -7.02
CA ALA A 159 18.16 -10.43 -7.58
C ALA A 159 16.82 -10.96 -7.04
N ASN A 160 16.76 -11.27 -5.75
CA ASN A 160 15.50 -11.65 -5.13
C ASN A 160 14.89 -10.41 -4.51
N GLY A 161 13.58 -10.27 -4.67
CA GLY A 161 12.81 -9.23 -4.03
C GLY A 161 11.41 -9.68 -3.71
N LYS A 162 10.70 -8.83 -3.00
CA LYS A 162 9.31 -8.99 -2.63
C LYS A 162 8.57 -7.71 -2.94
N VAL A 163 7.47 -7.82 -3.69
CA VAL A 163 6.49 -6.73 -3.76
C VAL A 163 5.56 -6.92 -2.58
N PHE A 164 5.52 -5.93 -1.69
CA PHE A 164 4.73 -5.98 -0.46
C PHE A 164 3.49 -5.07 -0.50
N SER A 165 3.45 -4.09 -1.41
CA SER A 165 2.32 -3.17 -1.49
C SER A 165 2.15 -2.59 -2.89
N LEU A 166 0.90 -2.28 -3.24
CA LEU A 166 0.51 -1.54 -4.43
C LEU A 166 -0.50 -0.48 -4.01
N GLY A 167 -0.44 0.71 -4.60
CA GLY A 167 -1.49 1.70 -4.39
C GLY A 167 -1.56 2.75 -5.49
N TYR A 168 -2.73 3.32 -5.72
CA TYR A 168 -2.94 4.38 -6.70
C TYR A 168 -4.15 5.27 -6.35
N ASP A 169 -4.17 6.47 -6.94
CA ASP A 169 -5.33 7.37 -6.85
C ASP A 169 -6.18 7.24 -8.13
N ASP A 170 -7.49 6.98 -7.95
CA ASP A 170 -8.43 6.80 -9.06
C ASP A 170 -8.93 8.13 -9.66
N VAL A 171 -8.51 9.26 -9.09
CA VAL A 171 -8.75 10.59 -9.66
C VAL A 171 -7.53 11.02 -10.47
N PRO A 172 -7.73 11.41 -11.74
CA PRO A 172 -6.64 11.86 -12.60
C PRO A 172 -5.86 13.03 -12.01
N ASN A 173 -4.54 12.96 -12.17
CA ASN A 173 -3.59 13.97 -11.75
C ASN A 173 -3.56 14.30 -10.24
N THR A 174 -4.08 13.40 -9.40
CA THR A 174 -4.08 13.58 -7.95
C THR A 174 -2.80 13.05 -7.33
N LEU A 175 -2.22 13.83 -6.41
CA LEU A 175 -1.07 13.41 -5.62
C LEU A 175 -1.44 12.18 -4.77
N ILE A 176 -0.53 11.21 -4.71
CA ILE A 176 -0.58 10.11 -3.75
C ILE A 176 0.69 10.13 -2.88
N LEU A 177 0.59 9.69 -1.63
CA LEU A 177 1.77 9.46 -0.80
C LEU A 177 2.22 8.01 -0.95
N ALA A 178 3.52 7.78 -1.11
CA ALA A 178 4.11 6.45 -1.14
C ALA A 178 3.72 5.66 0.12
N GLY A 179 3.15 4.47 -0.04
CA GLY A 179 2.63 3.68 1.09
C GLY A 179 1.35 4.23 1.73
N ALA A 180 0.62 5.14 1.06
CA ALA A 180 -0.70 5.58 1.52
C ALA A 180 -1.68 4.41 1.53
N GLY A 181 -2.14 4.02 2.72
CA GLY A 181 -3.03 2.88 2.92
C GLY A 181 -2.30 1.56 3.16
N ALA A 182 -0.98 1.49 2.89
CA ALA A 182 -0.16 0.39 3.36
C ALA A 182 -0.13 0.39 4.89
N THR A 183 -1.02 -0.43 5.48
CA THR A 183 -0.73 -1.12 6.73
C THR A 183 0.44 -2.03 6.37
N THR A 184 1.63 -1.46 6.34
CA THR A 184 2.83 -2.27 6.34
C THR A 184 2.66 -3.21 7.54
N GLY A 185 3.05 -4.48 7.45
CA GLY A 185 3.32 -5.28 8.66
C GLY A 185 4.43 -4.65 9.55
N LEU A 186 4.92 -3.46 9.16
CA LEU A 186 5.75 -2.51 9.89
C LEU A 186 4.93 -1.37 10.53
N GLY A 187 3.60 -1.43 10.51
CA GLY A 187 2.68 -0.56 11.24
C GLY A 187 2.48 -1.07 12.66
N ALA A 188 1.71 -0.35 13.47
CA ALA A 188 1.33 -0.84 14.79
C ALA A 188 0.23 -1.92 14.78
N ASP A 189 -0.48 -2.07 13.66
CA ASP A 189 -1.42 -3.16 13.37
C ASP A 189 -0.59 -4.40 13.03
N LYS A 190 -0.47 -5.32 13.99
CA LYS A 190 0.34 -6.53 13.90
C LYS A 190 -0.48 -7.77 13.57
N ASP A 191 -1.80 -7.73 13.75
CA ASP A 191 -2.68 -8.85 13.40
C ASP A 191 -3.41 -8.68 12.06
N ASP A 192 -3.14 -7.56 11.37
CA ASP A 192 -3.67 -7.17 10.06
C ASP A 192 -5.20 -7.08 10.04
N ASP A 193 -5.84 -6.75 11.17
CA ASP A 193 -7.29 -6.62 11.25
C ASP A 193 -7.83 -5.22 10.89
N GLY A 194 -6.92 -4.27 10.64
CA GLY A 194 -7.21 -2.93 10.15
C GLY A 194 -7.41 -1.89 11.25
N ASP A 195 -7.21 -2.24 12.51
CA ASP A 195 -7.06 -1.28 13.59
C ASP A 195 -5.77 -1.48 14.40
N VAL A 196 -5.51 -0.57 15.34
CA VAL A 196 -4.35 -0.64 16.22
C VAL A 196 -4.86 -0.70 17.64
N ASP A 197 -4.94 -1.89 18.22
CA ASP A 197 -5.59 -2.15 19.48
C ASP A 197 -4.78 -3.04 20.44
N GLY A 198 -5.46 -3.64 21.42
CA GLY A 198 -4.80 -4.48 22.42
C GLY A 198 -4.33 -5.83 21.89
N ASN A 199 -4.91 -6.30 20.79
CA ASN A 199 -4.57 -7.57 20.16
C ASN A 199 -3.22 -7.47 19.42
N ASP A 200 -2.95 -6.35 18.76
CA ASP A 200 -1.61 -6.06 18.20
C ASP A 200 -0.54 -6.04 19.27
N PHE A 201 -0.85 -5.38 20.39
CA PHE A 201 0.08 -5.31 21.52
C PHE A 201 0.40 -6.70 22.06
N LEU A 202 -0.58 -7.60 22.10
CA LEU A 202 -0.36 -8.98 22.54
C LEU A 202 0.60 -9.71 21.59
N LEU A 203 0.53 -9.48 20.28
CA LEU A 203 1.50 -10.03 19.33
C LEU A 203 2.90 -9.45 19.57
N ILE A 204 3.01 -8.12 19.70
CA ILE A 204 4.27 -7.44 20.02
C ILE A 204 4.90 -8.02 21.30
N GLN A 205 4.12 -8.19 22.36
CA GLN A 205 4.60 -8.76 23.62
C GLN A 205 5.08 -10.21 23.50
N GLN A 206 4.40 -11.01 22.68
CA GLN A 206 4.75 -12.43 22.50
C GLN A 206 5.98 -12.61 21.61
N GLY A 207 6.19 -11.73 20.62
CA GLY A 207 7.34 -11.75 19.72
C GLY A 207 8.53 -10.88 20.14
N LEU A 208 8.44 -10.16 21.27
CA LEU A 208 9.48 -9.22 21.70
C LEU A 208 10.84 -9.90 21.91
N GLY A 209 11.88 -9.36 21.29
CA GLY A 209 13.25 -9.89 21.30
C GLY A 209 13.50 -11.00 20.27
N GLY A 210 12.51 -11.28 19.42
CA GLY A 210 12.63 -12.14 18.24
C GLY A 210 12.12 -11.42 17.00
N GLU A 211 10.81 -11.49 16.78
CA GLU A 211 10.12 -10.90 15.63
C GLU A 211 9.89 -9.39 15.78
N TYR A 212 9.69 -8.93 17.03
CA TYR A 212 9.45 -7.52 17.34
C TYR A 212 10.48 -6.95 18.30
N ASP A 213 10.67 -5.64 18.28
CA ASP A 213 11.59 -4.93 19.15
C ASP A 213 10.96 -3.71 19.86
N ALA A 214 11.80 -2.82 20.40
CA ALA A 214 11.34 -1.66 21.15
C ALA A 214 10.74 -0.57 20.26
N ASP A 215 11.12 -0.53 18.98
CA ASP A 215 10.61 0.45 18.02
C ASP A 215 9.18 0.08 17.62
N ASP A 216 8.87 -1.21 17.42
CA ASP A 216 7.49 -1.69 17.21
C ASP A 216 6.56 -1.28 18.36
N PHE A 217 7.01 -1.44 19.60
CA PHE A 217 6.21 -1.03 20.77
C PHE A 217 6.01 0.49 20.82
N THR A 218 7.05 1.27 20.48
CA THR A 218 6.96 2.73 20.43
C THR A 218 5.98 3.19 19.36
N GLN A 219 5.98 2.51 18.20
CA GLN A 219 5.04 2.74 17.12
C GLN A 219 3.61 2.43 17.55
N TRP A 220 3.39 1.26 18.17
CA TRP A 220 2.08 0.91 18.72
C TRP A 220 1.54 1.94 19.71
N GLN A 221 2.38 2.45 20.60
CA GLN A 221 1.95 3.51 21.52
C GLN A 221 1.51 4.79 20.80
N SER A 222 2.13 5.12 19.67
CA SER A 222 1.80 6.31 18.89
C SER A 222 0.53 6.14 18.03
N GLU A 223 0.22 4.90 17.65
CA GLU A 223 -0.88 4.56 16.74
C GLU A 223 -2.08 3.92 17.46
N PHE A 224 -1.99 3.56 18.74
CA PHE A 224 -3.08 2.92 19.49
C PHE A 224 -4.40 3.71 19.45
N GLY A 225 -5.45 3.03 19.01
CA GLY A 225 -6.79 3.60 18.83
C GLY A 225 -6.95 4.46 17.58
N GLN A 226 -5.93 4.55 16.71
CA GLN A 226 -6.10 5.06 15.37
C GLN A 226 -6.77 3.99 14.52
N VAL A 227 -7.98 4.27 14.05
CA VAL A 227 -8.65 3.41 13.05
C VAL A 227 -8.27 3.97 11.69
N SER A 228 -7.40 3.28 10.96
CA SER A 228 -7.00 3.70 9.62
C SER A 228 -8.19 3.59 8.67
N GLY A 229 -8.60 4.71 8.08
CA GLY A 229 -9.47 4.70 6.88
C GLY A 229 -10.97 4.53 7.11
N VAL A 230 -11.45 4.40 8.34
CA VAL A 230 -12.86 4.62 8.63
C VAL A 230 -12.92 5.82 9.57
N GLU A 231 -13.09 7.03 9.00
CA GLU A 231 -13.81 8.05 9.76
C GLU A 231 -15.11 7.35 10.15
N ALA A 232 -15.17 6.86 11.39
CA ALA A 232 -16.38 6.32 11.95
C ALA A 232 -17.37 7.44 11.70
N ALA A 233 -18.24 7.26 10.71
CA ALA A 233 -19.27 8.20 10.42
C ALA A 233 -19.97 8.29 11.76
N VAL A 234 -19.70 9.38 12.49
CA VAL A 234 -20.37 9.71 13.72
C VAL A 234 -21.73 10.13 13.21
N ASN A 235 -22.50 9.14 12.74
CA ASN A 235 -23.92 9.17 12.60
C ASN A 235 -24.32 9.55 14.00
N ALA A 236 -24.49 10.86 14.20
CA ALA A 236 -24.75 11.47 15.47
C ALA A 236 -25.80 10.57 16.09
N VAL A 237 -25.39 9.82 17.12
CA VAL A 237 -26.25 8.81 17.72
C VAL A 237 -27.51 9.59 18.01
N PRO A 238 -28.64 9.31 17.33
CA PRO A 238 -29.83 10.10 17.57
C PRO A 238 -30.04 9.99 19.07
N GLU A 239 -30.30 11.09 19.75
CA GLU A 239 -30.58 11.08 21.18
C GLU A 239 -32.11 10.97 21.38
N PRO A 240 -32.81 9.84 21.11
CA PRO A 240 -34.22 9.74 21.45
C PRO A 240 -34.42 9.50 22.95
N SER A 241 -33.37 9.15 23.71
CA SER A 241 -33.50 8.69 25.10
C SER A 241 -33.53 9.83 26.11
N ALA A 242 -32.76 10.90 25.91
CA ALA A 242 -32.62 11.99 26.88
C ALA A 242 -33.92 12.80 27.01
N LEU A 243 -34.59 13.09 25.90
CA LEU A 243 -35.88 13.80 25.90
C LEU A 243 -37.01 12.97 26.53
N VAL A 244 -37.02 11.66 26.31
CA VAL A 244 -38.02 10.76 26.92
C VAL A 244 -37.82 10.66 28.43
N LEU A 245 -36.58 10.52 28.90
CA LEU A 245 -36.27 10.51 30.33
C LEU A 245 -36.59 11.85 31.00
N LEU A 246 -36.31 12.97 30.33
CA LEU A 246 -36.68 14.31 30.83
C LEU A 246 -38.20 14.48 30.94
N ALA A 247 -38.95 14.05 29.92
CA ALA A 247 -40.41 14.10 29.93
C ALA A 247 -41.01 13.22 31.03
N ALA A 248 -40.49 11.99 31.20
CA ALA A 248 -40.91 11.09 32.27
C ALA A 248 -40.62 11.68 33.67
N GLY A 249 -39.44 12.28 33.85
CA GLY A 249 -39.07 12.98 35.08
C GLY A 249 -39.99 14.16 35.38
N ALA A 250 -40.28 15.00 34.38
CA ALA A 250 -41.18 16.14 34.52
C ALA A 250 -42.61 15.73 34.89
N ALA A 251 -43.12 14.66 34.26
CA ALA A 251 -44.43 14.10 34.57
C ALA A 251 -44.51 13.57 36.01
N GLY A 252 -43.46 12.85 36.47
CA GLY A 252 -43.36 12.38 37.85
C GLY A 252 -43.37 13.51 38.88
N VAL A 253 -42.60 14.58 38.64
CA VAL A 253 -42.56 15.76 39.52
C VAL A 253 -43.91 16.49 39.55
N ALA A 254 -44.59 16.62 38.41
CA ALA A 254 -45.91 17.24 38.34
C ALA A 254 -46.97 16.43 39.09
N ALA A 255 -46.96 15.09 38.96
CA ALA A 255 -47.87 14.20 39.69
C ALA A 255 -47.64 14.27 41.21
N TYR A 256 -46.38 14.27 41.66
CA TYR A 256 -46.03 14.39 43.08
C TYR A 256 -46.49 15.72 43.69
N ARG A 257 -46.40 16.83 42.93
CA ARG A 257 -46.87 18.14 43.40
C ARG A 257 -48.38 18.21 43.61
N ARG A 258 -49.19 17.55 42.77
CA ARG A 258 -50.65 17.51 42.95
C ARG A 258 -51.06 16.78 44.22
N GLN A 259 -50.45 15.63 44.52
CA GLN A 259 -50.79 14.86 45.72
C GLN A 259 -50.57 15.65 47.02
N ARG A 260 -49.57 16.54 47.07
CA ARG A 260 -49.30 17.39 48.25
C ARG A 260 -50.29 18.54 48.45
N GLN A 261 -51.07 18.92 47.44
CA GLN A 261 -52.04 20.01 47.57
C GLN A 261 -53.40 19.52 48.12
N ASP A 262 -53.68 18.23 48.00
CA ASP A 262 -54.94 17.61 48.43
C ASP A 262 -54.89 17.00 49.85
N SER A 263 -53.74 17.08 50.54
CA SER A 263 -53.54 16.64 51.94
C SER A 263 -53.41 17.83 52.88
#